data_AF-A0A1G2BIG7-F1
#
_entry.id   AF-A0A1G2BIG7-F1
#
_cell.length_a   1.000
_cell.length_b   1.000
_cell.length_c   1.000
_cell.angle_alpha   90.00
_cell.angle_beta   90.00
_cell.angle_gamma   90.00
#
_symmetry.space_group_name_H-M   'P 1'
#
loop_
_entity.id
_entity.type
_entity.pdbx_description
1 polymer ?
#
loop_
_entity_poly.entity_id
_entity_poly.type
_entity_poly.pdbx_seq_one_letter_code
_entity_poly.pdbx_strand_id
1 'polypeptide(L)'
;MHVQPYSVKVYYEVQLEAILRAGFDEFEPDITSEHFPAWRLGVHTIDALLIRFDDELTPQQALLRLEAVGFRGGTPLEVATLGKDFPHLQERAALVAPLPVWSRDDGGPLIVVLDYEGRRRRVKLASQHAVFSRHSSYVAFDVRQTRV
;
A
#
# COMPACT_ATOMS: atom_id res chain seq x y z
N MET A 1 8.82 14.06 -10.28
CA MET A 1 8.45 13.07 -9.25
C MET A 1 8.48 13.77 -7.91
N HIS A 2 7.36 13.77 -7.19
CA HIS A 2 7.32 14.29 -5.83
C HIS A 2 7.45 13.14 -4.84
N VAL A 3 8.31 13.33 -3.82
CA VAL A 3 8.64 12.32 -2.82
C VAL A 3 8.48 12.94 -1.44
N GLN A 4 7.72 12.27 -0.56
CA GLN A 4 7.61 12.66 0.85
C GLN A 4 7.96 11.45 1.75
N PRO A 5 8.98 11.55 2.62
CA PRO A 5 9.40 10.44 3.47
C PRO A 5 8.59 10.35 4.77
N TYR A 6 8.41 9.12 5.24
CA TYR A 6 7.75 8.74 6.49
C TYR A 6 8.50 7.55 7.10
N SER A 7 8.48 7.44 8.43
CA SER A 7 8.99 6.27 9.13
C SER A 7 7.85 5.63 9.92
N VAL A 8 7.61 4.34 9.71
CA VAL A 8 6.51 3.60 10.34
C VAL A 8 7.02 2.32 10.98
N LYS A 9 6.50 2.00 12.17
CA LYS A 9 6.85 0.79 12.90
C LYS A 9 5.82 -0.30 12.60
N VAL A 10 6.22 -1.29 11.81
CA VAL A 10 5.35 -2.38 11.36
C VAL A 10 5.57 -3.61 12.22
N TYR A 11 4.49 -4.14 12.77
CA TYR A 11 4.46 -5.36 13.56
C TYR A 11 3.95 -6.49 12.66
N TYR A 12 4.86 -7.26 12.05
CA TYR A 12 4.49 -8.28 11.06
C TYR A 12 3.83 -9.53 11.65
N GLU A 13 3.83 -9.65 12.98
CA GLU A 13 3.09 -10.69 13.70
C GLU A 13 1.61 -10.32 13.89
N VAL A 14 1.24 -9.07 13.61
CA VAL A 14 -0.15 -8.62 13.69
C VAL A 14 -0.85 -8.93 12.38
N GLN A 15 -2.03 -9.54 12.49
CA GLN A 15 -2.90 -9.80 11.34
C GLN A 15 -3.35 -8.48 10.68
N LEU A 16 -3.33 -8.44 9.35
CA LEU A 16 -3.77 -7.31 8.54
C LEU A 16 -5.15 -6.81 8.97
N GLU A 17 -6.08 -7.73 9.18
CA GLU A 17 -7.46 -7.49 9.59
C GLU A 17 -7.55 -6.72 10.92
N ALA A 18 -6.63 -6.97 11.86
CA ALA A 18 -6.58 -6.25 13.12
C ALA A 18 -6.16 -4.79 12.93
N ILE A 19 -5.21 -4.53 12.01
CA ILE A 19 -4.82 -3.17 11.62
C ILE A 19 -5.98 -2.46 10.93
N LEU A 20 -6.68 -3.15 10.01
CA LEU A 20 -7.82 -2.61 9.28
C LEU A 20 -8.95 -2.19 10.22
N ARG A 21 -9.37 -3.06 11.15
CA ARG A 21 -10.43 -2.75 12.13
C ARG A 21 -10.07 -1.61 13.07
N ALA A 22 -8.79 -1.47 13.43
CA ALA A 22 -8.35 -0.41 14.33
C ALA A 22 -8.17 0.95 13.65
N GLY A 23 -7.98 0.95 12.32
CA GLY A 23 -7.48 2.10 11.58
C GLY A 23 -8.45 2.69 10.57
N PHE A 24 -9.53 2.03 10.19
CA PHE A 24 -10.33 2.41 9.02
C PHE A 24 -11.82 2.27 9.28
N ASP A 25 -12.63 3.10 8.59
CA ASP A 25 -14.08 3.13 8.76
C ASP A 25 -14.75 1.96 8.03
N GLU A 26 -14.18 1.58 6.88
CA GLU A 26 -14.69 0.52 6.03
C GLU A 26 -13.54 -0.24 5.35
N PHE A 27 -13.67 -1.55 5.21
CA PHE A 27 -12.71 -2.36 4.46
C PHE A 27 -13.39 -3.57 3.80
N GLU A 28 -12.88 -3.97 2.64
CA GLU A 28 -13.36 -5.18 1.97
C GLU A 28 -13.00 -6.45 2.76
N PRO A 29 -13.93 -7.39 2.92
CA PRO A 29 -13.74 -8.57 3.77
C PRO A 29 -12.68 -9.54 3.23
N ASP A 30 -12.40 -9.50 1.93
CA ASP A 30 -11.37 -10.34 1.30
C ASP A 30 -9.95 -9.80 1.53
N ILE A 31 -9.78 -8.65 2.17
CA ILE A 31 -8.47 -8.11 2.50
C ILE A 31 -8.03 -8.73 3.83
N THR A 32 -7.56 -9.97 3.74
CA THR A 32 -7.16 -10.81 4.87
C THR A 32 -5.67 -11.15 4.85
N SER A 33 -5.14 -11.59 5.98
CA SER A 33 -3.78 -12.13 6.07
C SER A 33 -3.62 -13.45 5.30
N GLU A 34 -4.73 -14.14 4.99
CA GLU A 34 -4.73 -15.33 4.15
C GLU A 34 -4.51 -14.99 2.68
N HIS A 35 -5.21 -13.98 2.15
CA HIS A 35 -5.04 -13.53 0.77
C HIS A 35 -3.78 -12.66 0.58
N PHE A 36 -3.37 -11.94 1.63
CA PHE A 36 -2.21 -11.04 1.61
C PHE A 36 -1.24 -11.34 2.76
N PRO A 37 -0.54 -12.49 2.72
CA PRO A 37 0.33 -12.91 3.82
C PRO A 37 1.55 -11.97 3.96
N ALA A 38 1.91 -11.70 5.21
CA ALA A 38 3.17 -11.04 5.53
C ALA A 38 4.33 -12.02 5.38
N TRP A 39 5.38 -11.63 4.65
CA TRP A 39 6.58 -12.47 4.45
C TRP A 39 7.71 -12.19 5.45
N ARG A 40 7.54 -11.19 6.31
CA ARG A 40 8.50 -10.82 7.35
C ARG A 40 7.93 -11.19 8.73
N LEU A 41 8.82 -11.35 9.70
CA LEU A 41 8.46 -11.63 11.09
C LEU A 41 9.02 -10.56 12.02
N GLY A 42 8.41 -10.42 13.20
CA GLY A 42 8.80 -9.47 14.23
C GLY A 42 8.41 -8.03 13.92
N VAL A 43 9.16 -7.09 14.48
CA VAL A 43 8.84 -5.66 14.46
C VAL A 43 9.96 -4.90 13.78
N HIS A 44 9.63 -4.13 12.74
CA HIS A 44 10.62 -3.36 11.98
C HIS A 44 10.18 -1.91 11.83
N THR A 45 11.13 -1.01 11.91
CA THR A 45 10.93 0.37 11.45
C THR A 45 11.28 0.40 9.98
N ILE A 46 10.36 0.85 9.14
CA ILE A 46 10.57 0.94 7.69
C ILE A 46 10.37 2.38 7.23
N ASP A 47 11.25 2.80 6.33
CA ASP A 47 11.13 4.08 5.65
C ASP A 47 10.16 3.91 4.46
N ALA A 48 9.12 4.73 4.45
CA ALA A 48 8.11 4.81 3.40
C ALA A 48 8.28 6.13 2.64
N LEU A 49 8.19 6.06 1.32
CA LEU A 49 8.09 7.20 0.44
C LEU A 49 6.70 7.23 -0.18
N LEU A 50 6.02 8.36 0.01
CA LEU A 50 4.86 8.68 -0.80
C LEU A 50 5.33 9.28 -2.11
N ILE A 51 5.09 8.57 -3.22
CA ILE A 51 5.54 8.92 -4.56
C ILE A 51 4.34 9.28 -5.42
N ARG A 52 4.38 10.48 -5.99
CA ARG A 52 3.45 10.90 -7.04
C ARG A 52 4.21 11.01 -8.35
N PHE A 53 3.80 10.23 -9.34
CA PHE A 53 4.32 10.34 -10.71
C PHE A 53 3.65 11.50 -11.42
N ASP A 54 4.42 12.24 -12.21
CA ASP A 54 3.93 13.39 -12.99
C ASP A 54 3.36 12.93 -14.35
N ASP A 55 3.66 11.70 -14.75
CA ASP A 55 3.21 11.06 -15.98
C ASP A 55 2.18 9.97 -15.67
N GLU A 56 1.36 9.67 -16.67
CA GLU A 56 0.53 8.46 -16.67
C GLU A 56 1.41 7.24 -16.98
N LEU A 57 1.39 6.25 -16.08
CA LEU A 57 2.25 5.07 -16.15
C LEU A 57 1.41 3.81 -16.12
N THR A 58 1.83 2.77 -16.83
CA THR A 58 1.30 1.45 -16.57
C THR A 58 1.78 0.93 -15.20
N PRO A 59 1.08 -0.05 -14.59
CA PRO A 59 1.52 -0.66 -13.34
C PRO A 59 2.96 -1.15 -13.37
N GLN A 60 3.34 -1.80 -14.48
CA GLN A 60 4.68 -2.31 -14.70
C GLN A 60 5.71 -1.18 -14.78
N GLN A 61 5.40 -0.09 -15.49
CA GLN A 61 6.30 1.06 -15.58
C GLN A 61 6.51 1.73 -14.22
N ALA A 62 5.45 1.87 -13.43
CA ALA A 62 5.55 2.42 -12.09
C ALA A 62 6.41 1.54 -11.18
N LEU A 63 6.19 0.23 -11.15
CA LEU A 63 7.01 -0.71 -10.38
C LEU A 63 8.49 -0.68 -10.81
N LEU A 64 8.77 -0.69 -12.12
CA LEU A 64 10.14 -0.60 -12.64
C LEU A 64 10.82 0.72 -12.25
N ARG A 65 10.08 1.84 -12.22
CA ARG A 65 10.61 3.12 -11.74
C ARG A 65 10.95 3.07 -10.25
N LEU A 66 10.10 2.44 -9.42
CA LEU A 66 10.39 2.24 -8.00
C LEU A 66 11.66 1.41 -7.80
N GLU A 67 11.78 0.29 -8.51
CA GLU A 67 12.95 -0.58 -8.43
C GLU A 67 14.23 0.14 -8.87
N ALA A 68 14.16 0.93 -9.95
CA ALA A 68 15.31 1.68 -10.48
C ALA A 68 15.87 2.72 -9.48
N VAL A 69 15.06 3.23 -8.56
CA VAL A 69 15.52 4.14 -7.49
C VAL A 69 15.83 3.40 -6.17
N GLY A 70 15.78 2.07 -6.17
CA GLY A 70 16.08 1.24 -5.00
C GLY A 70 14.95 1.25 -3.98
N PHE A 71 13.69 1.27 -4.43
CA PHE A 71 12.49 1.12 -3.64
C PHE A 71 11.69 -0.09 -4.11
N ARG A 72 10.87 -0.64 -3.22
CA ARG A 72 9.93 -1.72 -3.55
C ARG A 72 8.48 -1.29 -3.32
N GLY A 73 7.57 -2.01 -3.94
CA GLY A 73 6.15 -1.94 -3.59
C GLY A 73 5.91 -2.24 -2.11
N GLY A 74 5.02 -1.47 -1.49
CA GLY A 74 4.54 -1.75 -0.14
C GLY A 74 3.56 -2.91 -0.09
N THR A 75 3.61 -3.69 0.99
CA THR A 75 2.61 -4.70 1.28
C THR A 75 1.34 -4.08 1.85
N PRO A 76 0.18 -4.76 1.77
CA PRO A 76 -1.05 -4.29 2.39
C PRO A 76 -0.89 -4.00 3.88
N LEU A 77 -0.13 -4.82 4.61
CA LEU A 77 0.15 -4.59 6.03
C LEU A 77 0.93 -3.30 6.26
N GLU A 78 1.97 -3.07 5.47
CA GLU A 78 2.82 -1.87 5.58
C GLU A 78 2.03 -0.60 5.24
N VAL A 79 1.27 -0.64 4.13
CA VAL A 79 0.45 0.49 3.69
C VAL A 79 -0.72 0.74 4.65
N ALA A 80 -1.37 -0.30 5.18
CA ALA A 80 -2.39 -0.17 6.21
C ALA A 80 -1.84 0.43 7.51
N THR A 81 -0.64 0.03 7.92
CA THR A 81 0.03 0.61 9.08
C THR A 81 0.34 2.09 8.84
N LEU A 82 0.87 2.45 7.67
CA LEU A 82 1.12 3.84 7.29
C LEU A 82 -0.16 4.68 7.30
N GLY A 83 -1.24 4.19 6.68
CA GLY A 83 -2.54 4.90 6.64
C GLY A 83 -3.18 5.06 8.02
N LYS A 84 -2.99 4.08 8.92
CA LYS A 84 -3.42 4.17 10.30
C LYS A 84 -2.64 5.23 11.08
N ASP A 85 -1.32 5.24 10.95
CA ASP A 85 -0.44 6.15 11.72
C ASP A 85 -0.46 7.58 11.17
N PHE A 86 -0.73 7.75 9.87
CA PHE A 86 -0.79 9.04 9.19
C PHE A 86 -2.13 9.20 8.42
N PRO A 87 -3.27 9.33 9.13
CA PRO A 87 -4.62 9.31 8.52
C PRO A 87 -4.83 10.41 7.46
N HIS A 88 -4.24 11.58 7.67
CA HIS A 88 -4.30 12.72 6.75
C HIS A 88 -3.71 12.43 5.36
N LEU A 89 -2.94 11.34 5.19
CA LEU A 89 -2.42 10.95 3.89
C LEU A 89 -3.52 10.50 2.94
N GLN A 90 -4.48 9.69 3.43
CA GLN A 90 -5.60 9.22 2.62
C GLN A 90 -6.51 10.36 2.18
N GLU A 91 -6.65 11.40 3.00
CA GLU A 91 -7.42 12.61 2.66
C GLU A 91 -6.82 13.38 1.48
N ARG A 92 -5.50 13.25 1.27
CA ARG A 92 -4.76 13.95 0.22
C ARG A 92 -4.65 13.13 -1.06
N ALA A 93 -4.55 11.81 -0.95
CA ALA A 93 -4.47 10.90 -2.08
C ALA A 93 -4.76 9.46 -1.66
N ALA A 94 -5.22 8.65 -2.62
CA ALA A 94 -5.23 7.21 -2.44
C ALA A 94 -3.81 6.68 -2.20
N LEU A 95 -3.65 5.73 -1.28
CA LEU A 95 -2.42 5.02 -0.99
C LEU A 95 -2.52 3.61 -1.55
N VAL A 96 -1.57 3.25 -2.42
CA VAL A 96 -1.60 1.98 -3.15
C VAL A 96 -0.56 1.02 -2.57
N ALA A 97 -0.98 -0.22 -2.27
CA ALA A 97 -0.11 -1.35 -1.98
C ALA A 97 0.02 -2.21 -3.25
N PRO A 98 1.04 -1.97 -4.10
CA PRO A 98 1.08 -2.57 -5.43
C PRO A 98 1.47 -4.06 -5.42
N LEU A 99 1.91 -4.60 -4.28
CA LEU A 99 2.29 -6.01 -4.10
C LEU A 99 1.90 -6.50 -2.68
N PRO A 100 1.63 -7.80 -2.47
CA PRO A 100 1.36 -8.77 -3.51
C PRO A 100 0.03 -8.48 -4.22
N VAL A 101 -0.08 -8.99 -5.43
CA VAL A 101 -1.32 -8.99 -6.21
C VAL A 101 -2.11 -10.23 -5.83
N TRP A 102 -3.41 -10.08 -5.60
CA TRP A 102 -4.32 -11.20 -5.40
C TRP A 102 -5.21 -11.37 -6.64
N SER A 103 -5.43 -12.62 -7.06
CA SER A 103 -6.34 -12.95 -8.15
C SER A 103 -7.55 -13.66 -7.56
N ARG A 104 -8.76 -13.11 -7.78
CA ARG A 104 -9.98 -13.89 -7.60
C ARG A 104 -10.11 -14.90 -8.74
N ASP A 105 -10.76 -16.02 -8.50
CA ASP A 105 -10.98 -17.09 -9.49
C ASP A 105 -11.68 -16.60 -10.77
N ASP A 106 -12.40 -15.47 -10.72
CA ASP A 106 -13.15 -14.86 -11.81
C ASP A 106 -12.58 -13.51 -12.29
N GLY A 107 -11.44 -13.08 -11.74
CA GLY A 107 -11.01 -11.68 -11.80
C GLY A 107 -9.62 -11.46 -12.39
N GLY A 108 -9.37 -10.22 -12.81
CA GLY A 108 -8.03 -9.73 -13.08
C GLY A 108 -7.22 -9.50 -11.79
N PRO A 109 -5.93 -9.17 -11.92
CA PRO A 109 -5.06 -8.88 -10.77
C PRO A 109 -5.61 -7.74 -9.93
N LEU A 110 -5.82 -8.00 -8.64
CA LEU A 110 -6.31 -7.04 -7.64
C LEU A 110 -5.19 -6.63 -6.68
N ILE A 111 -5.21 -5.36 -6.29
CA ILE A 111 -4.30 -4.80 -5.29
C ILE A 111 -5.10 -4.06 -4.22
N VAL A 112 -4.47 -3.88 -3.05
CA VAL A 112 -5.08 -3.14 -1.94
C VAL A 112 -4.88 -1.64 -2.14
N VAL A 113 -5.97 -0.89 -2.04
CA VAL A 113 -6.00 0.56 -2.13
C VAL A 113 -6.69 1.13 -0.91
N LEU A 114 -6.02 2.09 -0.28
CA LEU A 114 -6.54 2.91 0.80
C LEU A 114 -6.99 4.23 0.20
N ASP A 115 -8.25 4.61 0.33
CA ASP A 115 -8.74 5.89 -0.17
C ASP A 115 -9.60 6.63 0.86
N TYR A 116 -10.02 7.84 0.48
CA TYR A 116 -10.87 8.69 1.28
C TYR A 116 -12.07 9.13 0.44
N GLU A 117 -13.22 8.55 0.70
CA GLU A 117 -14.45 8.79 -0.05
C GLU A 117 -15.60 9.04 0.94
N GLY A 118 -16.43 10.06 0.65
CA GLY A 118 -17.59 10.35 1.50
C GLY A 118 -17.25 10.71 2.95
N ARG A 119 -16.05 11.27 3.18
CA ARG A 119 -15.47 11.54 4.51
C ARG A 119 -15.13 10.30 5.34
N ARG A 120 -14.96 9.15 4.69
CA ARG A 120 -14.60 7.87 5.32
C ARG A 120 -13.30 7.35 4.74
N ARG A 121 -12.45 6.80 5.60
CA ARG A 121 -11.23 6.07 5.20
C ARG A 121 -11.63 4.65 4.87
N ARG A 122 -11.49 4.28 3.59
CA ARG A 122 -11.86 2.95 3.09
C ARG A 122 -10.63 2.19 2.65
N VAL A 123 -10.71 0.86 2.73
CA VAL A 123 -9.70 -0.07 2.22
C VAL A 123 -10.37 -1.05 1.28
N LYS A 124 -10.00 -1.02 0.01
CA LYS A 124 -10.69 -1.75 -1.06
C LYS A 124 -9.73 -2.50 -1.96
N LEU A 125 -10.26 -3.46 -2.70
CA LEU A 125 -9.57 -4.11 -3.79
C LEU A 125 -9.86 -3.32 -5.07
N ALA A 126 -8.82 -3.11 -5.86
CA ALA A 126 -8.97 -2.47 -7.15
C ALA A 126 -8.13 -3.19 -8.18
N SER A 127 -8.62 -3.21 -9.43
CA SER A 127 -7.86 -3.76 -10.54
C SER A 127 -6.53 -3.03 -10.65
N GLN A 128 -5.45 -3.80 -10.66
CA GLN A 128 -4.10 -3.26 -10.81
C GLN A 128 -4.00 -2.37 -12.06
N HIS A 129 -4.75 -2.64 -13.13
CA HIS A 129 -4.75 -1.79 -14.33
C HIS A 129 -5.48 -0.44 -14.13
N ALA A 130 -6.53 -0.39 -13.31
CA ALA A 130 -7.34 0.82 -13.11
C ALA A 130 -6.69 1.81 -12.15
N VAL A 131 -5.92 1.31 -11.18
CA VAL A 131 -5.31 2.13 -10.12
C VAL A 131 -4.17 2.99 -10.65
N PHE A 132 -3.52 2.60 -11.75
CA PHE A 132 -2.38 3.34 -12.29
C PHE A 132 -2.77 4.45 -13.30
N SER A 133 -3.88 5.13 -13.02
CA SER A 133 -4.30 6.33 -13.76
C SER A 133 -3.92 7.62 -13.00
N ARG A 134 -4.01 8.78 -13.67
CA ARG A 134 -3.43 10.10 -13.32
C ARG A 134 -3.66 10.68 -11.91
N HIS A 135 -4.41 10.03 -11.03
CA HIS A 135 -4.82 10.57 -9.72
C HIS A 135 -4.32 9.80 -8.48
N SER A 136 -3.56 8.73 -8.67
CA SER A 136 -3.10 7.89 -7.55
C SER A 136 -1.74 8.34 -7.00
N SER A 137 -1.57 8.28 -5.67
CA SER A 137 -0.25 8.35 -5.03
C SER A 137 0.20 6.95 -4.63
N TYR A 138 1.44 6.63 -4.94
CA TYR A 138 1.99 5.29 -4.76
C TYR A 138 2.83 5.29 -3.49
N VAL A 139 2.61 4.29 -2.64
CA VAL A 139 3.47 4.11 -1.47
C VAL A 139 4.56 3.13 -1.84
N ALA A 140 5.79 3.61 -1.82
CA ALA A 140 6.97 2.81 -2.03
C ALA A 140 7.76 2.74 -0.72
N PHE A 141 8.40 1.61 -0.45
CA PHE A 141 9.16 1.42 0.79
C PHE A 141 10.62 1.15 0.45
N ASP A 142 11.53 1.71 1.25
CA ASP A 142 12.97 1.58 1.04
C ASP A 142 13.39 0.12 1.27
N VAL A 143 14.14 -0.45 0.30
CA VAL A 143 14.66 -1.83 0.38
C VAL A 143 16.00 -1.90 1.14
N ARG A 144 16.67 -0.76 1.33
CA ARG A 144 18.05 -0.66 1.86
C ARG A 144 18.17 -0.86 3.37
N GLN A 145 17.06 -0.86 4.10
CA GLN A 145 17.04 -1.14 5.54
C GLN A 145 16.86 -2.62 5.90
N THR A 146 17.03 -3.55 4.97
CA THR A 146 17.16 -4.99 5.30
C THR A 146 18.57 -5.30 5.84
N ARG A 147 19.02 -4.56 6.86
CA ARG A 147 20.20 -4.91 7.67
C ARG A 147 19.74 -5.15 9.09
N VAL A 148 19.49 -6.42 9.39
CA VAL A 148 19.68 -6.98 10.73
C VAL A 148 21.10 -7.55 10.74
#